data_AF-A0A2N2QLJ4-F1
#
_entry.id   AF-A0A2N2QLJ4-F1
#
_cell.length_a   1.000
_cell.length_b   1.000
_cell.length_c   1.000
_cell.angle_alpha   90.00
_cell.angle_beta   90.00
_cell.angle_gamma   90.00
#
_symmetry.space_group_name_H-M   'P 1'
#
loop_
_entity.id
_entity.type
_entity.pdbx_description
1 polymer ?
#
loop_
_entity_poly.entity_id
_entity_poly.type
_entity_poly.pdbx_seq_one_letter_code
_entity_poly.pdbx_strand_id
1 'polypeptide(L)'
;MRVIRHAVRSLLLIAAIVFSHTSFADFAQFPDDAPRWACWYSSEQLSVQCLLTKTPTQGQELRAAEVASRIDSRLPKLVQLIWGSPEELADAYISIPLMNVPFDMDFVSLLAKSVMCGTRKDCSIHFDRNADGLAAVRAATVAAGASEAEVMAVVAAQGMRLARLEAETVAPARKKRPRI
;
A
#
# COMPACT_ATOMS: atom_id res chain seq x y z
N MET A 1 -58.51 33.60 -2.17
CA MET A 1 -57.67 32.69 -3.00
C MET A 1 -56.15 32.97 -2.97
N ARG A 2 -55.66 34.16 -2.56
CA ARG A 2 -54.21 34.45 -2.49
C ARG A 2 -53.45 33.75 -1.35
N VAL A 3 -54.13 33.49 -0.22
CA VAL A 3 -53.51 32.88 0.99
C VAL A 3 -53.15 31.40 0.79
N ILE A 4 -53.99 30.64 0.06
CA ILE A 4 -53.77 29.21 -0.21
C ILE A 4 -52.55 29.00 -1.12
N ARG A 5 -52.30 29.93 -2.07
CA ARG A 5 -51.13 29.88 -2.96
C ARG A 5 -49.80 30.09 -2.22
N HIS A 6 -49.78 30.86 -1.13
CA HIS A 6 -48.59 31.03 -0.30
C HIS A 6 -48.32 29.82 0.58
N ALA A 7 -49.35 29.22 1.17
CA ALA A 7 -49.21 28.01 1.98
C ALA A 7 -48.62 26.84 1.19
N VAL A 8 -49.08 26.62 -0.05
CA VAL A 8 -48.58 25.53 -0.92
C VAL A 8 -47.14 25.77 -1.38
N ARG A 9 -46.76 27.03 -1.66
CA ARG A 9 -45.37 27.39 -2.02
C ARG A 9 -44.39 27.22 -0.85
N SER A 10 -44.79 27.61 0.35
CA SER A 10 -43.98 27.40 1.56
C SER A 10 -43.84 25.92 1.90
N LEU A 11 -44.88 25.11 1.70
CA LEU A 11 -44.82 23.67 1.94
C LEU A 11 -43.86 22.94 0.96
N LEU A 12 -43.84 23.34 -0.31
CA LEU A 12 -42.92 22.81 -1.31
C LEU A 12 -41.45 23.19 -1.04
N LEU A 13 -41.20 24.40 -0.51
CA LEU A 13 -39.86 24.83 -0.11
C LEU A 13 -39.33 24.04 1.10
N ILE A 14 -40.18 23.74 2.09
CA ILE A 14 -39.78 22.94 3.25
C ILE A 14 -39.49 21.49 2.84
N ALA A 15 -40.28 20.92 1.92
CA ALA A 15 -40.03 19.57 1.40
C ALA A 15 -38.67 19.46 0.67
N ALA A 16 -38.28 20.47 -0.10
CA ALA A 16 -36.98 20.49 -0.79
C ALA A 16 -35.77 20.56 0.17
N ILE A 17 -35.93 21.22 1.33
CA ILE A 17 -34.87 21.33 2.34
C ILE A 17 -34.73 20.03 3.13
N VAL A 18 -35.84 19.34 3.44
CA VAL A 18 -35.79 18.07 4.19
C VAL A 18 -35.21 16.92 3.35
N PHE A 19 -35.42 16.91 2.03
CA PHE A 19 -34.81 15.91 1.13
C PHE A 19 -33.32 16.16 0.80
N SER A 20 -32.76 17.31 1.20
CA SER A 20 -31.34 17.62 0.97
C SER A 20 -30.42 17.10 2.08
N HIS A 21 -30.96 16.52 3.16
CA HIS A 21 -30.19 15.98 4.27
C HIS A 21 -29.92 14.47 4.22
N THR A 22 -30.34 13.76 3.18
CA THR A 22 -29.73 12.44 2.86
C THR A 22 -28.41 12.66 2.11
N SER A 23 -27.56 13.50 2.68
CA SER A 23 -26.18 13.66 2.21
C SER A 23 -25.42 12.45 2.72
N PHE A 24 -25.29 11.46 1.84
CA PHE A 24 -24.17 10.54 1.70
C PHE A 24 -23.03 10.78 2.69
N ALA A 25 -23.19 10.24 3.89
CA ALA A 25 -22.12 9.99 4.83
C ALA A 25 -22.32 8.57 5.37
N ASP A 26 -22.70 7.64 4.49
CA ASP A 26 -22.22 6.27 4.64
C ASP A 26 -20.74 6.34 4.29
N PHE A 27 -19.94 6.88 5.23
CA PHE A 27 -18.54 6.52 5.28
C PHE A 27 -18.59 5.03 5.52
N ALA A 28 -18.54 4.26 4.43
CA ALA A 28 -18.26 2.84 4.49
C ALA A 28 -17.07 2.75 5.42
N GLN A 29 -17.35 2.33 6.65
CA GLN A 29 -16.38 2.18 7.69
C GLN A 29 -15.55 1.03 7.16
N PHE A 30 -14.50 1.36 6.40
CA PHE A 30 -13.56 0.37 5.90
C PHE A 30 -13.19 -0.41 7.13
N PRO A 31 -13.53 -1.71 7.19
CA PRO A 31 -13.26 -2.48 8.39
C PRO A 31 -11.79 -2.27 8.67
N ASP A 32 -11.49 -1.73 9.84
CA ASP A 32 -10.13 -1.36 10.26
C ASP A 32 -9.25 -2.61 10.48
N ASP A 33 -9.59 -3.69 9.79
CA ASP A 33 -9.04 -5.02 9.86
C ASP A 33 -8.85 -5.59 8.43
N ALA A 34 -8.87 -4.74 7.41
CA ALA A 34 -8.58 -5.15 6.05
C ALA A 34 -7.06 -5.27 5.80
N PRO A 35 -6.63 -6.17 4.90
CA PRO A 35 -5.21 -6.38 4.62
C PRO A 35 -4.59 -5.13 4.00
N ARG A 36 -3.41 -4.75 4.52
CA ARG A 36 -2.59 -3.65 3.99
C ARG A 36 -1.21 -4.16 3.62
N TRP A 37 -0.80 -3.88 2.39
CA TRP A 37 0.52 -4.25 1.88
C TRP A 37 1.44 -3.04 1.79
N ALA A 38 2.70 -3.18 2.19
CA ALA A 38 3.75 -2.26 1.77
C ALA A 38 4.43 -2.87 0.55
N CYS A 39 4.49 -2.11 -0.55
CA CYS A 39 5.09 -2.54 -1.80
C CYS A 39 6.17 -1.54 -2.22
N TRP A 40 7.27 -2.03 -2.79
CA TRP A 40 8.32 -1.17 -3.32
C TRP A 40 9.00 -1.77 -4.53
N TYR A 41 9.55 -0.92 -5.37
CA TYR A 41 10.33 -1.35 -6.52
C TYR A 41 11.77 -1.73 -6.11
N SER A 42 12.20 -2.93 -6.50
CA SER A 42 13.58 -3.38 -6.38
C SER A 42 14.26 -3.34 -7.74
N SER A 43 15.14 -2.36 -7.95
CA SER A 43 15.91 -2.24 -9.18
C SER A 43 16.92 -3.36 -9.36
N GLU A 44 17.45 -3.92 -8.27
CA GLU A 44 18.40 -5.03 -8.30
C GLU A 44 17.78 -6.31 -8.88
N GLN A 45 16.50 -6.54 -8.58
CA GLN A 45 15.79 -7.77 -8.96
C GLN A 45 14.80 -7.55 -10.10
N LEU A 46 14.68 -6.31 -10.61
CA LEU A 46 13.66 -5.91 -11.58
C LEU A 46 12.27 -6.42 -11.17
N SER A 47 11.86 -6.15 -9.93
CA SER A 47 10.59 -6.62 -9.38
C SER A 47 9.94 -5.60 -8.48
N VAL A 48 8.63 -5.75 -8.24
CA VAL A 48 7.95 -5.12 -7.11
C VAL A 48 7.92 -6.12 -5.98
N GLN A 49 8.48 -5.74 -4.83
CA GLN A 49 8.42 -6.52 -3.62
C GLN A 49 7.26 -6.01 -2.77
N CYS A 50 6.44 -6.90 -2.24
CA CYS A 50 5.33 -6.58 -1.37
C CYS A 50 5.39 -7.40 -0.08
N LEU A 51 5.08 -6.76 1.05
CA LEU A 51 5.04 -7.35 2.38
C LEU A 51 3.71 -6.99 3.04
N LEU A 52 3.10 -7.95 3.74
CA LEU A 52 1.90 -7.69 4.51
C LEU A 52 2.25 -6.89 5.77
N THR A 53 1.69 -5.69 5.90
CA THR A 53 1.92 -4.79 7.04
C THR A 53 0.78 -4.81 8.05
N LYS A 54 -0.43 -5.14 7.60
CA LYS A 54 -1.60 -5.27 8.47
C LYS A 54 -2.26 -6.61 8.19
N THR A 55 -2.13 -7.51 9.14
CA THR A 55 -2.76 -8.83 9.10
C THR A 55 -4.22 -8.71 9.53
N PRO A 56 -5.17 -9.19 8.72
CA PRO A 56 -6.57 -9.19 9.14
C PRO A 56 -6.82 -10.23 10.22
N THR A 57 -7.51 -9.84 11.29
CA THR A 57 -7.74 -10.68 12.48
C THR A 57 -9.16 -11.25 12.57
N GLN A 58 -10.11 -10.69 11.82
CA GLN A 58 -11.52 -11.07 11.81
C GLN A 58 -11.94 -11.64 10.45
N GLY A 59 -12.92 -12.55 10.51
CA GLY A 59 -13.62 -13.05 9.32
C GLY A 59 -12.72 -13.80 8.33
N GLN A 60 -11.62 -14.40 8.78
CA GLN A 60 -10.64 -15.11 7.93
C GLN A 60 -11.30 -16.23 7.13
N GLU A 61 -12.04 -17.13 7.78
CA GLU A 61 -12.71 -18.25 7.11
C GLU A 61 -13.79 -17.78 6.11
N LEU A 62 -14.58 -16.77 6.50
CA LEU A 62 -15.61 -16.19 5.64
C LEU A 62 -15.00 -15.53 4.40
N ARG A 63 -13.87 -14.84 4.56
CA ARG A 63 -13.12 -14.23 3.46
C ARG A 63 -12.51 -15.27 2.54
N ALA A 64 -11.86 -16.28 3.09
CA ALA A 64 -11.29 -17.38 2.32
C ALA A 64 -12.39 -18.09 1.50
N ALA A 65 -13.56 -18.33 2.10
CA ALA A 65 -14.72 -18.90 1.42
C ALA A 65 -15.30 -17.99 0.33
N GLU A 66 -15.45 -16.68 0.59
CA GLU A 66 -15.92 -15.70 -0.40
C GLU A 66 -14.96 -15.65 -1.59
N VAL A 67 -13.66 -15.61 -1.32
CA VAL A 67 -12.63 -15.59 -2.34
C VAL A 67 -12.62 -16.89 -3.13
N ALA A 68 -12.66 -18.05 -2.48
CA ALA A 68 -12.74 -19.34 -3.15
C ALA A 68 -14.00 -19.47 -4.03
N SER A 69 -15.11 -18.81 -3.67
CA SER A 69 -16.34 -18.81 -4.48
C SER A 69 -16.29 -17.91 -5.72
N ARG A 70 -15.40 -16.90 -5.74
CA ARG A 70 -15.31 -15.91 -6.82
C ARG A 70 -14.05 -16.04 -7.68
N ILE A 71 -12.98 -16.63 -7.13
CA ILE A 71 -11.73 -16.88 -7.84
C ILE A 71 -11.87 -18.14 -8.70
N ASP A 72 -11.32 -18.09 -9.91
CA ASP A 72 -11.09 -19.28 -10.73
C ASP A 72 -10.10 -20.22 -10.03
N SER A 73 -10.51 -21.45 -9.77
CA SER A 73 -9.70 -22.48 -9.10
C SER A 73 -8.43 -22.85 -9.87
N ARG A 74 -8.32 -22.46 -11.15
CA ARG A 74 -7.12 -22.62 -11.98
C ARG A 74 -6.04 -21.58 -11.68
N LEU A 75 -6.35 -20.53 -10.92
CA LEU A 75 -5.35 -19.56 -10.51
C LEU A 75 -4.31 -20.22 -9.59
N PRO A 76 -3.03 -19.81 -9.67
CA PRO A 76 -1.99 -20.34 -8.79
C PRO A 76 -2.37 -20.23 -7.32
N LYS A 77 -2.01 -21.24 -6.53
CA LYS A 77 -2.30 -21.28 -5.08
C LYS A 77 -1.84 -20.01 -4.36
N LEU A 78 -0.72 -19.41 -4.78
CA LEU A 78 -0.24 -18.15 -4.24
C LEU A 78 -1.27 -17.02 -4.38
N VAL A 79 -1.91 -16.88 -5.54
CA VAL A 79 -2.93 -15.84 -5.76
C VAL A 79 -4.16 -16.09 -4.88
N GLN A 80 -4.53 -17.37 -4.71
CA GLN A 80 -5.62 -17.75 -3.82
C GLN A 80 -5.31 -17.36 -2.36
N LEU A 81 -4.07 -17.59 -1.92
CA LEU A 81 -3.60 -17.19 -0.58
C LEU A 81 -3.56 -15.66 -0.42
N ILE A 82 -3.00 -14.93 -1.39
CA ILE A 82 -2.93 -13.46 -1.33
C ILE A 82 -4.31 -12.85 -1.14
N TRP A 83 -5.34 -13.36 -1.82
CA TRP A 83 -6.68 -12.77 -1.74
C TRP A 83 -7.53 -13.35 -0.60
N GLY A 84 -7.45 -14.65 -0.36
CA GLY A 84 -8.30 -15.40 0.56
C GLY A 84 -7.81 -15.43 1.99
N SER A 85 -6.52 -15.74 2.17
CA SER A 85 -5.87 -15.94 3.47
C SER A 85 -4.53 -15.19 3.54
N PRO A 86 -4.51 -13.85 3.39
CA PRO A 86 -3.27 -13.08 3.40
C PRO A 86 -2.47 -13.25 4.69
N GLU A 87 -3.11 -13.57 5.82
CA GLU A 87 -2.48 -13.88 7.09
C GLU A 87 -1.49 -15.05 7.04
N GLU A 88 -1.67 -16.02 6.14
CA GLU A 88 -0.71 -17.10 5.92
C GLU A 88 0.59 -16.60 5.27
N LEU A 89 0.57 -15.38 4.73
CA LEU A 89 1.71 -14.70 4.12
C LEU A 89 2.28 -13.60 5.03
N ALA A 90 1.93 -13.61 6.32
CA ALA A 90 2.61 -12.79 7.31
C ALA A 90 4.12 -13.06 7.23
N ASP A 91 4.93 -11.99 7.22
CA ASP A 91 6.39 -12.02 7.10
C ASP A 91 6.96 -12.56 5.77
N ALA A 92 6.10 -12.89 4.79
CA ALA A 92 6.54 -13.33 3.47
C ALA A 92 6.64 -12.16 2.49
N TYR A 93 7.75 -12.11 1.74
CA TYR A 93 7.91 -11.18 0.62
C TYR A 93 7.31 -11.80 -0.65
N ILE A 94 6.39 -11.06 -1.26
CA ILE A 94 5.82 -11.41 -2.56
C ILE A 94 6.52 -10.60 -3.64
N SER A 95 7.18 -11.29 -4.57
CA SER A 95 7.87 -10.68 -5.70
C SER A 95 7.00 -10.71 -6.95
N ILE A 96 6.70 -9.54 -7.51
CA ILE A 96 6.03 -9.36 -8.79
C ILE A 96 7.11 -9.01 -9.82
N PRO A 97 7.50 -9.96 -10.69
CA PRO A 97 8.57 -9.71 -11.65
C PRO A 97 8.15 -8.66 -12.68
N LEU A 98 9.06 -7.74 -12.97
CA LEU A 98 8.95 -6.80 -14.07
C LEU A 98 9.89 -7.29 -15.19
N MET A 99 9.42 -7.28 -16.43
CA MET A 99 10.25 -7.72 -17.56
C MET A 99 11.35 -6.70 -17.89
N ASN A 100 11.10 -5.42 -17.60
CA ASN A 100 11.95 -4.30 -17.95
C ASN A 100 11.98 -3.28 -16.80
N VAL A 101 12.96 -2.37 -16.82
CA VAL A 101 12.94 -1.18 -15.95
C VAL A 101 11.68 -0.35 -16.26
N PRO A 102 10.83 -0.07 -15.27
CA PRO A 102 9.59 0.67 -15.49
C PRO A 102 9.87 2.14 -15.77
N PHE A 103 9.16 2.70 -16.75
CA PHE A 103 9.19 4.13 -17.07
C PHE A 103 8.13 4.93 -16.29
N ASP A 104 7.05 4.26 -15.87
CA ASP A 104 5.93 4.85 -15.13
C ASP A 104 5.70 4.08 -13.82
N MET A 105 6.13 4.69 -12.72
CA MET A 105 6.00 4.11 -11.39
C MET A 105 4.56 4.12 -10.86
N ASP A 106 3.69 4.98 -11.38
CA ASP A 106 2.27 4.99 -11.01
C ASP A 106 1.56 3.79 -11.62
N PHE A 107 1.93 3.40 -12.86
CA PHE A 107 1.49 2.16 -13.45
C PHE A 107 1.99 0.93 -12.66
N VAL A 108 3.23 0.94 -12.20
CA VAL A 108 3.78 -0.14 -11.35
C VAL A 108 3.03 -0.24 -10.02
N SER A 109 2.70 0.90 -9.39
CA SER A 109 1.86 0.93 -8.20
C SER A 109 0.48 0.33 -8.47
N LEU A 110 -0.12 0.63 -9.63
CA LEU A 110 -1.41 0.07 -10.01
C LEU A 110 -1.32 -1.45 -10.22
N LEU A 111 -0.28 -1.93 -10.89
CA LEU A 111 0.00 -3.36 -11.06
C LEU A 111 0.10 -4.05 -9.69
N ALA A 112 0.90 -3.50 -8.78
CA ALA A 112 1.04 -4.04 -7.43
C ALA A 112 -0.32 -4.11 -6.72
N LYS A 113 -1.13 -3.05 -6.82
CA LYS A 113 -2.47 -3.03 -6.22
C LYS A 113 -3.37 -4.11 -6.83
N SER A 114 -3.36 -4.26 -8.15
CA SER A 114 -4.17 -5.27 -8.84
C SER A 114 -3.76 -6.69 -8.48
N VAL A 115 -2.45 -6.96 -8.34
CA VAL A 115 -1.97 -8.29 -7.95
C VAL A 115 -2.30 -8.58 -6.47
N MET A 116 -2.03 -7.64 -5.57
CA MET A 116 -2.16 -7.87 -4.13
C MET A 116 -3.61 -7.79 -3.63
N CYS A 117 -4.44 -6.95 -4.25
CA CYS A 117 -5.82 -6.72 -3.81
C CYS A 117 -6.89 -7.28 -4.76
N GLY A 118 -6.55 -7.63 -6.00
CA GLY A 118 -7.54 -8.01 -7.00
C GLY A 118 -8.61 -6.93 -7.17
N THR A 119 -9.88 -7.31 -7.04
CA THR A 119 -11.04 -6.41 -7.13
C THR A 119 -11.55 -5.90 -5.77
N ARG A 120 -10.87 -6.26 -4.68
CA ARG A 120 -11.31 -5.94 -3.32
C ARG A 120 -11.18 -4.45 -3.01
N LYS A 121 -12.25 -3.85 -2.50
CA LYS A 121 -12.29 -2.43 -2.12
C LYS A 121 -11.71 -2.17 -0.73
N ASP A 122 -11.71 -3.17 0.13
CA ASP A 122 -11.21 -3.09 1.50
C ASP A 122 -9.68 -3.26 1.58
N CYS A 123 -9.07 -3.92 0.60
CA CYS A 123 -7.61 -4.08 0.51
C CYS A 123 -6.92 -2.80 0.02
N SER A 124 -5.78 -2.49 0.62
CA SER A 124 -4.98 -1.32 0.26
C SER A 124 -3.48 -1.65 0.17
N ILE A 125 -2.77 -0.83 -0.61
CA ILE A 125 -1.31 -0.88 -0.69
C ILE A 125 -0.72 0.49 -0.33
N HIS A 126 0.46 0.49 0.27
CA HIS A 126 1.36 1.63 0.36
C HIS A 126 2.52 1.36 -0.58
N PHE A 127 2.69 2.18 -1.62
CA PHE A 127 3.71 1.96 -2.64
C PHE A 127 4.86 2.96 -2.51
N ASP A 128 6.07 2.44 -2.46
CA ASP A 128 7.31 3.20 -2.41
C ASP A 128 8.12 3.00 -3.71
N ARG A 129 8.46 4.11 -4.34
CA ARG A 129 9.22 4.11 -5.61
C ARG A 129 10.68 3.66 -5.42
N ASN A 130 11.16 3.54 -4.18
CA ASN A 130 12.51 3.17 -3.77
C ASN A 130 13.60 4.06 -4.40
N ALA A 131 13.37 5.37 -4.42
CA ALA A 131 14.29 6.33 -5.04
C ALA A 131 15.66 6.41 -4.33
N ASP A 132 15.72 6.04 -3.06
CA ASP A 132 16.89 6.13 -2.19
C ASP A 132 17.46 4.76 -1.76
N GLY A 133 16.92 3.65 -2.28
CA GLY A 133 17.38 2.29 -1.97
C GLY A 133 17.01 1.77 -0.57
N LEU A 134 16.27 2.54 0.24
CA LEU A 134 15.96 2.21 1.64
C LEU A 134 14.55 1.65 1.83
N ALA A 135 13.86 1.28 0.74
CA ALA A 135 12.47 0.84 0.82
C ALA A 135 12.28 -0.45 1.62
N ALA A 136 13.21 -1.40 1.57
CA ALA A 136 13.13 -2.63 2.38
C ALA A 136 13.21 -2.33 3.89
N VAL A 137 13.98 -1.30 4.26
CA VAL A 137 14.13 -0.83 5.66
C VAL A 137 12.83 -0.18 6.12
N ARG A 138 12.24 0.66 5.27
CA ARG A 138 10.92 1.27 5.52
C ARG A 138 9.84 0.22 5.67
N ALA A 139 9.81 -0.78 4.79
CA ALA A 139 8.84 -1.86 4.87
C ALA A 139 8.98 -2.67 6.16
N ALA A 140 10.21 -3.02 6.55
CA ALA A 140 10.47 -3.76 7.79
C ALA A 140 10.10 -2.95 9.05
N THR A 141 10.36 -1.65 9.05
CA THR A 141 10.01 -0.76 10.17
C THR A 141 8.50 -0.54 10.28
N VAL A 142 7.81 -0.38 9.14
CA VAL A 142 6.34 -0.34 9.12
C VAL A 142 5.73 -1.66 9.60
N ALA A 143 6.26 -2.81 9.18
CA ALA A 143 5.80 -4.12 9.66
C ALA A 143 6.00 -4.30 11.17
N ALA A 144 7.04 -3.69 11.75
CA ALA A 144 7.28 -3.68 13.19
C ALA A 144 6.33 -2.74 13.98
N GLY A 145 5.38 -2.08 13.32
CA GLY A 145 4.42 -1.18 13.95
C GLY A 145 4.96 0.22 14.24
N ALA A 146 6.08 0.60 13.63
CA ALA A 146 6.68 1.92 13.84
C ALA A 146 5.81 3.03 13.21
N SER A 147 5.71 4.15 13.92
CA SER A 147 5.13 5.39 13.39
C SER A 147 5.98 5.94 12.25
N GLU A 148 5.38 6.75 11.37
CA GLU A 148 6.09 7.36 10.23
C GLU A 148 7.35 8.13 10.66
N ALA A 149 7.31 8.81 11.81
CA ALA A 149 8.46 9.50 12.38
C ALA A 149 9.60 8.55 12.79
N GLU A 150 9.27 7.39 13.35
CA GLU A 150 10.24 6.36 13.72
C GLU A 150 10.83 5.68 12.49
N VAL A 151 10.01 5.42 11.47
CA VAL A 151 10.47 4.93 10.16
C VAL A 151 11.51 5.90 9.57
N MET A 152 11.22 7.20 9.54
CA MET A 152 12.15 8.20 9.03
C MET A 152 13.45 8.28 9.85
N ALA A 153 13.37 8.12 11.18
CA ALA A 153 14.55 8.10 12.05
C ALA A 153 15.46 6.87 11.77
N VAL A 154 14.88 5.69 11.59
CA VAL A 154 15.63 4.46 11.29
C VAL A 154 16.29 4.53 9.92
N VAL A 155 15.55 5.02 8.91
CA VAL A 155 16.06 5.23 7.54
C VAL A 155 17.24 6.22 7.56
N ALA A 156 17.09 7.34 8.27
CA ALA A 156 18.17 8.33 8.40
C ALA A 156 19.41 7.73 9.08
N ALA A 157 19.24 6.95 10.15
CA ALA A 157 20.34 6.29 10.84
C ALA A 157 21.07 5.26 9.96
N GLN A 158 20.32 4.50 9.16
CA GLN A 158 20.91 3.54 8.22
C GLN A 158 21.59 4.20 7.03
N GLY A 159 21.01 5.28 6.48
CA GLY A 159 21.65 6.08 5.44
C GLY A 159 23.01 6.64 5.89
N MET A 160 23.10 7.12 7.13
CA MET A 160 24.37 7.56 7.73
C MET A 160 25.39 6.42 7.87
N ARG A 161 24.94 5.21 8.20
CA ARG A 161 25.81 4.03 8.31
C ARG A 161 26.36 3.60 6.94
N LEU A 162 25.52 3.60 5.90
CA LEU A 162 25.92 3.31 4.53
C LEU A 162 26.92 4.34 4.00
N ALA A 163 26.64 5.63 4.18
CA ALA A 163 27.55 6.71 3.79
C ALA A 163 28.92 6.60 4.48
N ARG A 164 28.94 6.19 5.76
CA ARG A 164 30.20 5.93 6.48
C ARG A 164 30.98 4.75 5.90
N LEU A 165 30.31 3.65 5.57
CA LEU A 165 30.94 2.48 4.96
C LEU A 165 31.47 2.79 3.55
N GLU A 166 30.75 3.60 2.76
CA GLU A 166 31.24 4.12 1.48
C GLU A 166 32.48 5.00 1.67
N ALA A 167 32.48 5.90 2.65
CA ALA A 167 33.65 6.73 2.95
C ALA A 167 34.87 5.92 3.44
N GLU A 168 34.65 4.81 4.16
CA GLU A 168 35.72 3.92 4.63
C GLU A 168 36.26 3.00 3.50
N THR A 169 35.45 2.71 2.47
CA THR A 169 35.84 1.85 1.33
C THR A 169 36.50 2.62 0.19
N VAL A 170 36.29 3.93 0.07
CA VAL A 170 37.07 4.80 -0.85
C VAL A 170 38.46 5.04 -0.25
N ALA A 171 39.40 4.15 -0.55
CA ALA A 171 40.80 4.27 -0.11
C ALA A 171 41.40 5.64 -0.50
N PRO A 172 42.18 6.30 0.37
CA PRO A 172 42.74 7.61 0.08
C PRO A 172 43.70 7.54 -1.12
N ALA A 173 43.50 8.44 -2.09
CA ALA A 173 44.32 8.55 -3.29
C ALA A 173 45.81 8.58 -2.94
N ARG A 174 46.56 7.57 -3.40
CA ARG A 174 48.00 7.42 -3.19
C ARG A 174 48.71 8.61 -3.83
N LYS A 175 49.12 9.61 -3.04
CA LYS A 175 49.94 10.74 -3.52
C LYS A 175 51.20 10.18 -4.18
N LYS A 176 51.31 10.30 -5.51
CA LYS A 176 52.53 9.97 -6.25
C LYS A 176 53.65 10.85 -5.70
N ARG A 177 54.66 10.24 -5.07
CA ARG A 177 55.89 10.91 -4.68
C ARG A 177 56.58 11.46 -5.94
N PRO A 178 56.98 12.74 -5.97
CA PRO A 178 57.79 13.25 -7.07
C PRO A 178 59.14 12.52 -7.05
N ARG A 179 59.55 11.98 -8.21
CA ARG A 179 60.91 11.46 -8.40
C ARG A 179 61.86 12.66 -8.38
N ILE A 180 62.82 12.61 -7.47
CA ILE A 180 64.03 13.44 -7.47
C ILE A 180 65.06 12.71 -8.34
#